data_AF-A0A2N2CK28-F1
#
_entry.id   AF-A0A2N2CK28-F1
#
_cell.length_a   1.000
_cell.length_b   1.000
_cell.length_c   1.000
_cell.angle_alpha   90.00
_cell.angle_beta   90.00
_cell.angle_gamma   90.00
#
_symmetry.space_group_name_H-M   'P 1'
#
loop_
_entity.id
_entity.type
_entity.pdbx_description
1 polymer ?
#
loop_
_entity_poly.entity_id
_entity_poly.type
_entity_poly.pdbx_seq_one_letter_code
_entity_poly.pdbx_strand_id
1 'polypeptide(L)'
;NDPKKCPDKNTEEYLAMKNLYEKLRKYSNVSLLNMNMLDFRIDKRFDAAICCCDGINYLLSEKDVEGFFSRVYNHMSPDGVFIFDCSTIHKFENQLGKNTIVTEEDEIFMVWENLYDDGDHTCEMTLNFFVCESNGLYRRIEEYQKQKSYECNIIRLMLKQVGFSSVEVFDGYTDKSYDLTSDRAVFVCKRRVE
;
A
#
# COMPACT_ATOMS: atom_id res chain seq x y z
N ASN A 1 21.49 19.00 23.53
CA ASN A 1 20.38 18.07 23.23
C ASN A 1 19.11 18.73 23.69
N ASP A 2 18.45 19.45 22.78
CA ASP A 2 17.20 20.16 23.07
C ASP A 2 16.04 19.15 23.06
N PRO A 3 15.33 18.92 24.18
CA PRO A 3 14.25 17.94 24.28
C PRO A 3 12.96 18.36 23.55
N LYS A 4 12.95 19.49 22.84
CA LYS A 4 11.76 20.05 22.16
C LYS A 4 11.68 19.83 20.65
N LYS A 5 12.68 19.17 20.04
CA LYS A 5 12.61 18.92 18.60
C LYS A 5 11.79 17.65 18.34
N CYS A 6 10.62 17.82 17.72
CA CYS A 6 9.90 16.70 17.12
C CYS A 6 10.88 15.96 16.19
N PRO A 7 10.94 14.63 16.21
CA PRO A 7 11.81 13.91 15.28
C PRO A 7 11.45 14.33 13.85
N ASP A 8 12.43 14.73 13.03
CA ASP A 8 12.18 14.98 11.60
C ASP A 8 11.59 13.69 10.99
N LYS A 9 10.71 13.75 9.98
CA LYS A 9 10.03 12.57 9.37
C LYS A 9 10.97 11.37 9.11
N ASN A 10 12.21 11.64 8.70
CA ASN A 10 13.27 10.64 8.51
C ASN A 10 13.56 9.79 9.76
N THR A 11 13.36 10.35 10.95
CA THR A 11 13.56 9.70 12.25
C THR A 11 12.41 8.75 12.58
N GLU A 12 11.18 9.07 12.20
CA GLU A 12 10.02 8.18 12.43
C GLU A 12 10.04 6.99 11.48
N GLU A 13 10.31 7.23 10.19
CA GLU A 13 10.57 6.16 9.22
C GLU A 13 11.72 5.25 9.69
N TYR A 14 12.81 5.86 10.19
CA TYR A 14 13.93 5.11 10.77
C TYR A 14 13.52 4.28 11.99
N LEU A 15 12.68 4.81 12.88
CA LEU A 15 12.19 4.08 14.06
C LEU A 15 11.23 2.94 13.69
N ALA A 16 10.32 3.16 12.73
CA ALA A 16 9.45 2.13 12.20
C ALA A 16 10.26 0.99 11.57
N MET A 17 11.24 1.34 10.74
CA MET A 17 12.18 0.38 10.17
C MET A 17 12.98 -0.34 11.25
N LYS A 18 13.52 0.37 12.25
CA LYS A 18 14.25 -0.24 13.37
C LYS A 18 13.38 -1.24 14.13
N ASN A 19 12.13 -0.89 14.45
CA ASN A 19 11.19 -1.78 15.11
C ASN A 19 10.87 -3.02 14.27
N LEU A 20 10.71 -2.86 12.95
CA LEU A 20 10.56 -3.96 12.01
C LEU A 20 11.80 -4.87 12.03
N TYR A 21 13.00 -4.30 11.92
CA TYR A 21 14.26 -5.03 12.02
C TYR A 21 14.37 -5.80 13.34
N GLU A 22 14.00 -5.20 14.48
CA GLU A 22 14.05 -5.88 15.77
C GLU A 22 13.04 -7.02 15.89
N LYS A 23 11.83 -6.87 15.31
CA LYS A 23 10.84 -7.95 15.25
C LYS A 23 11.29 -9.09 14.34
N LEU A 24 11.98 -8.78 13.24
CA LEU A 24 12.35 -9.74 12.22
C LEU A 24 13.74 -10.35 12.38
N ARG A 25 14.64 -9.75 13.18
CA ARG A 25 16.03 -10.24 13.40
C ARG A 25 16.11 -11.68 13.93
N LYS A 26 15.03 -12.16 14.56
CA LYS A 26 14.93 -13.55 15.05
C LYS A 26 14.74 -14.58 13.93
N TYR A 27 14.39 -14.14 12.73
CA TYR A 27 14.24 -14.98 11.54
C TYR A 27 15.47 -14.81 10.64
N SER A 28 16.42 -15.73 10.75
CA SER A 28 17.68 -15.69 10.01
C SER A 28 17.54 -15.88 8.49
N ASN A 29 16.35 -16.27 8.03
CA ASN A 29 16.02 -16.52 6.62
C ASN A 29 15.26 -15.36 5.96
N VAL A 30 15.09 -14.21 6.64
CA VAL A 30 14.41 -13.03 6.09
C VAL A 30 15.43 -11.96 5.72
N SER A 31 15.38 -11.49 4.47
CA SER A 31 16.19 -10.35 4.01
C SER A 31 15.30 -9.12 3.90
N LEU A 32 15.72 -8.02 4.53
CA LEU A 32 15.05 -6.73 4.44
C LEU A 32 15.86 -5.79 3.54
N LEU A 33 15.19 -5.21 2.56
CA LEU A 33 15.77 -4.29 1.59
C LEU A 33 14.95 -3.01 1.60
N ASN A 34 15.61 -1.87 1.76
CA ASN A 34 14.97 -0.56 1.61
C ASN A 34 15.16 -0.12 0.15
N MET A 35 14.09 -0.14 -0.64
CA MET A 35 14.10 0.16 -2.07
C MET A 35 12.80 0.86 -2.47
N ASN A 36 12.85 1.66 -3.53
CA ASN A 36 11.66 2.27 -4.11
C ASN A 36 10.98 1.29 -5.07
N MET A 37 9.66 1.11 -4.93
CA MET A 37 8.88 0.22 -5.80
C MET A 37 8.92 0.65 -7.28
N LEU A 38 9.24 1.91 -7.56
CA LEU A 38 9.40 2.46 -8.92
C LEU A 38 10.71 2.07 -9.60
N ASP A 39 11.70 1.52 -8.90
CA ASP A 39 13.00 1.21 -9.51
C ASP A 39 13.75 0.03 -8.87
N PHE A 40 13.09 -0.74 -7.99
CA PHE A 40 13.74 -1.86 -7.31
C PHE A 40 14.33 -2.88 -8.28
N ARG A 41 15.51 -3.38 -7.91
CA ARG A 41 16.23 -4.44 -8.60
C ARG A 41 16.79 -5.41 -7.59
N ILE A 42 16.39 -6.66 -7.71
CA ILE A 42 16.84 -7.76 -6.87
C ILE A 42 17.39 -8.83 -7.80
N ASP A 43 18.64 -9.22 -7.64
CA ASP A 43 19.27 -10.23 -8.51
C ASP A 43 18.82 -11.67 -8.15
N LYS A 44 17.51 -11.88 -8.04
CA LYS A 44 16.84 -13.15 -7.75
C LYS A 44 15.45 -13.19 -8.41
N ARG A 45 14.96 -14.41 -8.60
CA ARG A 45 13.56 -14.68 -8.96
C ARG A 45 12.80 -15.27 -7.78
N PHE A 46 11.49 -15.05 -7.75
CA PHE A 46 10.61 -15.48 -6.68
C PHE A 46 9.41 -16.26 -7.21
N ASP A 47 9.01 -17.30 -6.49
CA ASP A 47 7.83 -18.11 -6.83
C ASP A 47 6.53 -17.39 -6.44
N ALA A 48 6.61 -16.45 -5.50
CA ALA A 48 5.51 -15.59 -5.11
C ALA A 48 5.97 -14.15 -4.86
N ALA A 49 5.13 -13.19 -5.22
CA ALA A 49 5.25 -11.78 -4.85
C ALA A 49 3.92 -11.31 -4.24
N ILE A 50 3.99 -10.48 -3.19
CA ILE A 50 2.82 -9.96 -2.50
C ILE A 50 2.97 -8.45 -2.31
N CYS A 51 1.94 -7.68 -2.70
CA CYS A 51 1.85 -6.23 -2.44
C CYS A 51 0.50 -5.92 -1.80
N CYS A 52 0.48 -5.82 -0.47
CA CYS A 52 -0.76 -5.64 0.30
C CYS A 52 -0.87 -4.26 0.94
N CYS A 53 -2.03 -4.00 1.54
CA CYS A 53 -2.34 -2.76 2.25
C CYS A 53 -2.31 -1.55 1.33
N ASP A 54 -3.00 -1.66 0.19
CA ASP A 54 -3.21 -0.53 -0.73
C ASP A 54 -1.91 0.01 -1.37
N GLY A 55 -0.84 -0.81 -1.40
CA GLY A 55 0.47 -0.40 -1.93
C GLY A 55 0.42 0.11 -3.38
N ILE A 56 -0.44 -0.48 -4.22
CA ILE A 56 -0.64 -0.03 -5.60
C ILE A 56 -1.23 1.38 -5.66
N ASN A 57 -2.09 1.75 -4.70
CA ASN A 57 -2.78 3.04 -4.72
C ASN A 57 -1.81 4.22 -4.51
N TYR A 58 -0.58 4.01 -4.02
CA TYR A 58 0.44 5.06 -3.93
C TYR A 58 1.15 5.35 -5.27
N LEU A 59 0.95 4.52 -6.30
CA LEU A 59 1.41 4.79 -7.65
C LEU A 59 0.40 5.74 -8.31
N LEU A 60 0.77 7.01 -8.50
CA LEU A 60 -0.17 8.06 -8.92
C LEU A 60 -0.34 8.19 -10.44
N SER A 61 0.43 7.45 -11.24
CA SER A 61 0.30 7.43 -12.69
C SER A 61 0.17 6.01 -13.23
N GLU A 62 -0.60 5.85 -14.30
CA GLU A 62 -0.75 4.57 -15.01
C GLU A 62 0.60 3.99 -15.46
N LYS A 63 1.52 4.87 -15.88
CA LYS A 63 2.88 4.51 -16.26
C LYS A 63 3.67 3.89 -15.09
N ASP A 64 3.50 4.42 -13.88
CA ASP A 64 4.18 3.91 -12.69
C ASP A 64 3.60 2.56 -12.26
N VAL A 65 2.29 2.39 -12.35
CA VAL A 65 1.58 1.12 -12.14
C VAL A 65 2.07 0.05 -13.12
N GLU A 66 2.06 0.34 -14.41
CA GLU A 66 2.54 -0.57 -15.45
C GLU A 66 4.03 -0.90 -15.28
N GLY A 67 4.85 0.11 -14.98
CA GLY A 67 6.27 -0.06 -14.71
C GLY A 67 6.54 -0.95 -13.49
N PHE A 68 5.75 -0.79 -12.42
CA PHE A 68 5.81 -1.65 -11.25
C PHE A 68 5.42 -3.10 -11.59
N PHE A 69 4.31 -3.31 -12.30
CA PHE A 69 3.90 -4.65 -12.73
C PHE A 69 4.94 -5.32 -13.62
N SER A 70 5.55 -4.59 -14.56
CA SER A 70 6.65 -5.09 -15.39
C SER A 70 7.85 -5.52 -14.54
N ARG A 71 8.23 -4.73 -13.53
CA ARG A 71 9.29 -5.10 -12.59
C ARG A 71 8.94 -6.35 -11.80
N VAL A 72 7.73 -6.44 -11.25
CA VAL A 72 7.28 -7.64 -10.53
C VAL A 72 7.35 -8.86 -11.44
N TYR A 73 6.75 -8.79 -12.63
CA TYR A 73 6.79 -9.86 -13.62
C TYR A 73 8.23 -10.31 -13.91
N ASN A 74 9.15 -9.37 -14.12
CA ASN A 74 10.55 -9.64 -14.37
C ASN A 74 11.32 -10.23 -13.19
N HIS A 75 10.79 -10.18 -11.97
CA HIS A 75 11.38 -10.84 -10.79
C HIS A 75 10.67 -12.16 -10.44
N MET A 76 9.69 -12.61 -11.23
CA MET A 76 9.01 -13.87 -10.96
C MET A 76 9.69 -15.08 -11.63
N SER A 77 9.61 -16.24 -10.99
CA SER A 77 9.87 -17.54 -11.60
C SER A 77 8.78 -17.89 -12.62
N PRO A 78 9.05 -18.80 -13.59
CA PRO A 78 7.98 -19.48 -14.32
C PRO A 78 6.96 -20.09 -13.34
N ASP A 79 5.68 -20.01 -13.69
CA ASP A 79 4.53 -20.43 -12.86
C ASP A 79 4.37 -19.69 -11.52
N GLY A 80 5.14 -18.63 -11.31
CA GLY A 80 5.03 -17.81 -10.11
C GLY A 80 3.68 -17.09 -10.01
N VAL A 81 3.32 -16.71 -8.78
CA VAL A 81 2.09 -15.99 -8.46
C VAL A 81 2.38 -14.60 -7.91
N PHE A 82 1.70 -13.59 -8.44
CA PHE A 82 1.69 -12.24 -7.88
C PHE A 82 0.31 -11.95 -7.31
N ILE A 83 0.27 -11.62 -6.02
CA ILE A 83 -0.97 -11.25 -5.32
C ILE A 83 -0.84 -9.82 -4.86
N PHE A 84 -1.85 -9.00 -5.13
CA PHE A 84 -1.90 -7.66 -4.57
C PHE A 84 -3.33 -7.23 -4.31
N ASP A 85 -3.49 -6.22 -3.47
CA ASP A 85 -4.77 -5.58 -3.24
C ASP A 85 -4.69 -4.08 -3.53
N CYS A 86 -5.85 -3.52 -3.86
CA CYS A 86 -6.02 -2.09 -3.98
C CYS A 86 -7.41 -1.67 -3.51
N SER A 87 -7.47 -0.48 -2.91
CA SER A 87 -8.71 0.24 -2.63
C SER A 87 -9.36 0.63 -3.95
N THR A 88 -10.68 0.49 -3.98
CA THR A 88 -11.50 0.69 -5.18
C THR A 88 -12.04 2.12 -5.23
N ILE A 89 -12.54 2.51 -6.40
CA ILE A 89 -13.21 3.81 -6.59
C ILE A 89 -14.43 3.87 -5.65
N HIS A 90 -15.17 2.76 -5.51
CA HIS A 90 -16.32 2.66 -4.61
C HIS A 90 -15.94 3.00 -3.15
N LYS A 91 -14.85 2.44 -2.63
CA LYS A 91 -14.37 2.74 -1.28
C LYS A 91 -14.02 4.22 -1.12
N PHE A 92 -13.31 4.78 -2.10
CA PHE A 92 -12.90 6.19 -2.06
C PHE A 92 -14.12 7.13 -2.11
N GLU A 93 -15.11 6.84 -2.93
CA GLU A 93 -16.34 7.64 -3.04
C GLU A 93 -17.23 7.53 -1.80
N ASN A 94 -17.43 6.31 -1.28
CA ASN A 94 -18.51 6.02 -0.33
C ASN A 94 -18.06 5.87 1.13
N GLN A 95 -16.81 5.43 1.37
CA GLN A 95 -16.29 5.18 2.71
C GLN A 95 -15.34 6.28 3.18
N LEU A 96 -14.41 6.70 2.31
CA LEU A 96 -13.41 7.71 2.65
C LEU A 96 -13.83 9.12 2.20
N GLY A 97 -14.64 9.22 1.16
CA GLY A 97 -14.98 10.47 0.47
C GLY A 97 -15.53 11.54 1.40
N LYS A 98 -14.75 12.61 1.59
CA LYS A 98 -15.09 13.82 2.38
C LYS A 98 -15.42 13.54 3.85
N ASN A 99 -14.92 12.43 4.39
CA ASN A 99 -15.09 12.09 5.80
C ASN A 99 -13.89 12.54 6.63
N THR A 100 -14.18 13.06 7.82
CA THR A 100 -13.20 13.18 8.90
C THR A 100 -13.47 12.08 9.90
N ILE A 101 -12.49 11.20 10.09
CA ILE A 101 -12.54 10.12 11.06
C ILE A 101 -11.76 10.59 12.28
N VAL A 102 -12.42 10.60 13.44
CA VAL A 102 -11.79 10.88 14.72
C VAL A 102 -11.87 9.62 15.55
N THR A 103 -10.72 9.15 16.02
CA THR A 103 -10.62 7.91 16.78
C THR A 103 -9.71 8.13 17.99
N GLU A 104 -10.11 7.56 19.13
CA GLU A 104 -9.29 7.50 20.33
C GLU A 104 -9.22 6.03 20.74
N GLU A 105 -8.05 5.42 20.56
CA GLU A 105 -7.79 4.03 20.90
C GLU A 105 -6.45 3.92 21.63
N ASP A 106 -6.46 3.21 22.76
CA ASP A 106 -5.32 3.09 23.67
C ASP A 106 -4.72 4.46 24.08
N GLU A 107 -3.44 4.68 23.75
CA GLU A 107 -2.68 5.90 24.04
C GLU A 107 -2.62 6.83 22.81
N ILE A 108 -3.49 6.64 21.81
CA ILE A 108 -3.46 7.38 20.54
C ILE A 108 -4.81 8.05 20.26
N PHE A 109 -4.79 9.37 20.14
CA PHE A 109 -5.88 10.15 19.56
C PHE A 109 -5.53 10.51 18.12
N MET A 110 -6.37 10.14 17.15
CA MET A 110 -6.13 10.32 15.73
C MET A 110 -7.26 11.13 15.08
N VAL A 111 -6.88 12.10 14.26
CA VAL A 111 -7.77 12.78 13.32
C VAL A 111 -7.29 12.47 11.90
N TRP A 112 -8.15 11.83 11.11
CA TRP A 112 -7.89 11.46 9.73
C TRP A 112 -8.89 12.17 8.81
N GLU A 113 -8.38 13.17 8.09
CA GLU A 113 -9.16 13.99 7.17
C GLU A 113 -8.90 13.53 5.73
N ASN A 114 -9.99 13.34 4.97
CA ASN A 114 -9.92 12.87 3.58
C ASN A 114 -10.50 13.93 2.62
N LEU A 115 -9.76 14.23 1.56
CA LEU A 115 -10.22 15.02 0.43
C LEU A 115 -10.15 14.16 -0.83
N TYR A 116 -11.32 13.79 -1.34
CA TYR A 116 -11.46 12.99 -2.55
C TYR A 116 -11.77 13.86 -3.77
N ASP A 117 -11.04 13.64 -4.86
CA ASP A 117 -11.24 14.23 -6.17
C ASP A 117 -11.90 13.19 -7.10
N ASP A 118 -13.20 13.40 -7.36
CA ASP A 118 -14.01 12.52 -8.22
C ASP A 118 -13.50 12.47 -9.67
N GLY A 119 -12.82 13.52 -10.15
CA GLY A 119 -12.34 13.62 -11.54
C GLY A 119 -11.05 12.86 -11.81
N ASP A 120 -10.15 12.80 -10.83
CA ASP A 120 -8.87 12.08 -10.93
C ASP A 120 -8.85 10.76 -10.13
N HIS A 121 -9.94 10.46 -9.40
CA HIS A 121 -10.06 9.35 -8.44
C HIS A 121 -8.91 9.31 -7.42
N THR A 122 -8.46 10.48 -6.96
CA THR A 122 -7.42 10.60 -5.95
C THR A 122 -8.00 10.95 -4.59
N CYS A 123 -7.44 10.37 -3.54
CA CYS A 123 -7.74 10.69 -2.15
C CYS A 123 -6.49 11.25 -1.49
N GLU A 124 -6.57 12.49 -1.03
CA GLU A 124 -5.55 13.13 -0.21
C GLU A 124 -5.97 12.97 1.26
N MET A 125 -5.03 12.55 2.09
CA MET A 125 -5.28 12.19 3.48
C MET A 125 -4.31 12.93 4.37
N THR A 126 -4.85 13.67 5.33
CA THR A 126 -4.06 14.31 6.39
C THR A 126 -4.36 13.57 7.69
N LEU A 127 -3.34 12.92 8.25
CA LEU A 127 -3.45 12.17 9.49
C LEU A 127 -2.68 12.91 10.59
N ASN A 128 -3.39 13.23 11.66
CA ASN A 128 -2.84 13.82 12.86
C ASN A 128 -2.96 12.83 14.00
N PHE A 129 -1.84 12.25 14.41
CA PHE A 129 -1.77 11.40 15.59
C PHE A 129 -1.30 12.22 16.78
N PHE A 130 -1.94 12.04 17.92
CA PHE A 130 -1.54 12.56 19.21
C PHE A 130 -1.28 11.34 20.08
N VAL A 131 0.00 11.00 20.25
CA VAL A 131 0.45 9.85 21.03
C VAL A 131 0.74 10.31 22.45
N CYS A 132 0.06 9.71 23.44
CA CYS A 132 0.30 9.97 24.85
C CYS A 132 1.66 9.35 25.25
N GLU A 133 2.54 10.16 25.82
CA GLU A 133 3.85 9.73 26.29
C GLU A 133 3.77 9.45 27.80
N SER A 134 4.74 8.68 28.33
CA SER A 134 4.80 8.27 29.74
C SER A 134 4.77 9.43 30.77
N ASN A 135 5.07 10.66 30.36
CA ASN A 135 5.02 11.85 31.19
C ASN A 135 3.64 12.55 31.20
N GLY A 136 2.63 11.98 30.54
CA GLY A 136 1.27 12.51 30.42
C GLY A 136 1.11 13.64 29.39
N LEU A 137 2.13 13.91 28.57
CA LEU A 137 2.04 14.86 27.44
C LEU A 137 1.75 14.12 26.14
N TYR A 138 1.14 14.81 25.19
CA TYR A 138 0.94 14.29 23.84
C TYR A 138 2.04 14.74 22.89
N ARG A 139 2.58 13.81 22.11
CA ARG A 139 3.40 14.09 20.94
C ARG A 139 2.52 14.05 19.69
N ARG A 140 2.50 15.15 18.93
CA ARG A 140 1.78 15.22 17.64
C ARG A 140 2.67 14.71 16.52
N ILE A 141 2.14 13.81 15.71
CA ILE A 141 2.72 13.32 14.46
C ILE A 141 1.76 13.71 13.34
N GLU A 142 2.29 14.27 12.27
CA GLU A 142 1.51 14.67 11.10
C GLU A 142 2.01 13.94 9.85
N GLU A 143 1.12 13.17 9.25
CA GLU A 143 1.35 12.48 8.00
C GLU A 143 0.42 13.03 6.92
N TYR A 144 0.97 13.13 5.71
CA TYR A 144 0.20 13.42 4.52
C TYR A 144 0.42 12.26 3.55
N GLN A 145 -0.68 11.72 3.06
CA GLN A 145 -0.69 10.60 2.14
C GLN A 145 -1.58 10.94 0.94
N LYS A 146 -1.16 10.52 -0.25
CA LYS A 146 -1.98 10.65 -1.46
C LYS A 146 -2.06 9.29 -2.12
N GLN A 147 -3.28 8.88 -2.42
CA GLN A 147 -3.57 7.63 -3.09
C GLN A 147 -4.44 7.88 -4.33
N LYS A 148 -4.30 7.04 -5.34
CA LYS A 148 -5.14 6.99 -6.54
C LYS A 148 -5.78 5.63 -6.66
N SER A 149 -7.08 5.60 -6.95
CA SER A 149 -7.76 4.37 -7.34
C SER A 149 -7.85 4.30 -8.86
N TYR A 150 -7.62 3.12 -9.40
CA TYR A 150 -7.75 2.84 -10.82
C TYR A 150 -8.92 1.89 -11.05
N GLU A 151 -9.59 2.02 -12.19
CA GLU A 151 -10.58 1.03 -12.60
C GLU A 151 -9.93 -0.36 -12.70
N CYS A 152 -10.56 -1.37 -12.10
CA CYS A 152 -10.03 -2.74 -12.10
C CYS A 152 -9.85 -3.31 -13.52
N ASN A 153 -10.64 -2.83 -14.50
CA ASN A 153 -10.47 -3.21 -15.90
C ASN A 153 -9.17 -2.67 -16.49
N ILE A 154 -8.78 -1.43 -16.16
CA ILE A 154 -7.52 -0.83 -16.60
C ILE A 154 -6.33 -1.59 -15.99
N ILE A 155 -6.37 -1.88 -14.69
CA ILE A 155 -5.37 -2.70 -14.01
C ILE A 155 -5.22 -4.06 -14.69
N ARG A 156 -6.34 -4.73 -15.00
CA ARG A 156 -6.36 -6.03 -15.69
C ARG A 156 -5.72 -5.97 -17.07
N LEU A 157 -5.95 -4.90 -17.82
CA LEU A 157 -5.33 -4.69 -19.14
C LEU A 157 -3.82 -4.52 -19.03
N MET A 158 -3.34 -3.69 -18.09
CA MET A 158 -1.91 -3.48 -17.83
C MET A 158 -1.19 -4.79 -17.48
N LEU A 159 -1.77 -5.59 -16.56
CA LEU A 159 -1.21 -6.89 -16.19
C LEU A 159 -1.10 -7.84 -17.38
N LYS A 160 -2.13 -7.89 -18.23
CA LYS A 160 -2.10 -8.71 -19.46
C LYS A 160 -1.06 -8.20 -20.45
N GLN A 161 -0.93 -6.88 -20.62
CA GLN A 161 0.08 -6.27 -21.50
C GLN A 161 1.51 -6.58 -21.04
N VAL A 162 1.75 -6.60 -19.72
CA VAL A 162 3.03 -7.00 -19.12
C VAL A 162 3.37 -8.48 -19.39
N GLY A 163 2.35 -9.34 -19.55
CA GLY A 163 2.53 -10.75 -19.88
C GLY A 163 2.01 -11.74 -18.82
N PHE A 164 1.25 -11.27 -17.82
CA PHE A 164 0.57 -12.19 -16.91
C PHE A 164 -0.51 -12.98 -17.67
N SER A 165 -0.40 -14.32 -17.62
CA SER A 165 -1.24 -15.25 -18.40
C SER A 165 -2.66 -15.39 -17.84
N SER A 166 -2.83 -15.13 -16.54
CA SER A 166 -4.12 -15.21 -15.84
C SER A 166 -4.18 -14.09 -14.80
N VAL A 167 -5.34 -13.44 -14.71
CA VAL A 167 -5.63 -12.36 -13.78
C VAL A 167 -7.04 -12.58 -13.24
N GLU A 168 -7.12 -13.05 -11.99
CA GLU A 168 -8.36 -13.25 -11.24
C GLU A 168 -8.53 -12.09 -10.25
N VAL A 169 -9.77 -11.65 -10.00
CA VAL A 169 -10.05 -10.51 -9.11
C VAL A 169 -11.19 -10.86 -8.15
N PHE A 170 -10.93 -10.70 -6.87
CA PHE A 170 -11.81 -11.09 -5.77
C PHE A 170 -12.27 -9.87 -4.95
N ASP A 171 -13.44 -10.00 -4.31
CA ASP A 171 -13.98 -9.04 -3.34
C ASP A 171 -13.29 -9.26 -1.99
N GLY A 172 -12.37 -8.37 -1.65
CA GLY A 172 -11.53 -8.48 -0.47
C GLY A 172 -10.77 -9.81 -0.41
N TYR A 173 -10.48 -10.28 0.80
CA TYR A 173 -9.82 -11.57 1.03
C TYR A 173 -10.84 -12.71 1.13
N THR A 174 -11.75 -12.78 0.16
CA THR A 174 -12.80 -13.81 0.08
C THR A 174 -12.72 -14.57 -1.24
N ASP A 175 -13.46 -15.67 -1.36
CA ASP A 175 -13.58 -16.45 -2.61
C ASP A 175 -14.61 -15.84 -3.58
N LYS A 176 -15.24 -14.71 -3.23
CA LYS A 176 -16.23 -14.05 -4.09
C LYS A 176 -15.55 -13.25 -5.18
N SER A 177 -16.13 -13.22 -6.37
CA SER A 177 -15.66 -12.35 -7.44
C SER A 177 -15.90 -10.88 -7.08
N TYR A 178 -14.94 -10.04 -7.46
CA TYR A 178 -15.07 -8.58 -7.37
C TYR A 178 -16.28 -8.05 -8.15
N ASP A 179 -16.94 -7.03 -7.60
CA ASP A 179 -17.90 -6.18 -8.30
C ASP A 179 -17.69 -4.69 -8.01
N LEU A 180 -18.46 -3.83 -8.66
CA LEU A 180 -18.33 -2.37 -8.53
C LEU A 180 -18.72 -1.82 -7.15
N THR A 181 -19.23 -2.65 -6.25
CA THR A 181 -19.56 -2.29 -4.85
C THR A 181 -18.54 -2.83 -3.85
N SER A 182 -17.54 -3.58 -4.30
CA SER A 182 -16.46 -4.07 -3.45
C SER A 182 -15.57 -2.90 -2.99
N ASP A 183 -15.22 -2.85 -1.72
CA ASP A 183 -14.31 -1.82 -1.17
C ASP A 183 -12.83 -2.10 -1.47
N ARG A 184 -12.49 -3.37 -1.66
CA ARG A 184 -11.13 -3.85 -1.92
C ARG A 184 -11.17 -4.86 -3.05
N ALA A 185 -10.34 -4.65 -4.07
CA ALA A 185 -10.10 -5.64 -5.10
C ALA A 185 -8.80 -6.38 -4.80
N VAL A 186 -8.86 -7.71 -4.72
CA VAL A 186 -7.68 -8.57 -4.58
C VAL A 186 -7.39 -9.26 -5.90
N PHE A 187 -6.22 -9.00 -6.47
CA PHE A 187 -5.78 -9.56 -7.74
C PHE A 187 -4.87 -10.76 -7.49
N VAL A 188 -5.13 -11.86 -8.20
CA VAL A 188 -4.26 -13.04 -8.25
C VAL A 188 -3.81 -13.23 -9.69
N CYS A 189 -2.51 -13.06 -9.91
CA CYS A 189 -1.90 -13.01 -11.23
C CYS A 189 -0.89 -14.16 -11.40
N LYS A 190 -0.96 -14.90 -12.51
CA LYS A 190 -0.01 -16.01 -12.79
C LYS A 190 0.89 -15.67 -13.95
N ARG A 191 2.17 -16.01 -13.81
CA ARG A 191 3.16 -16.00 -14.88
C ARG A 191 3.32 -17.41 -15.46
N ARG A 192 2.33 -17.91 -16.19
CA ARG A 192 2.53 -19.18 -16.93
C ARG A 192 3.43 -18.92 -18.12
N VAL A 193 4.38 -19.82 -18.33
CA VAL A 193 5.12 -19.89 -19.58
C VAL A 193 4.39 -20.94 -20.41
N GLU A 194 3.79 -20.53 -21.53
CA GLU A 194 3.31 -21.47 -22.55
C GLU A 194 4.47 -22.20 -23.23
#